data_AF-A0A6J5CLE4-F1
#
_entry.id   AF-A0A6J5CLE4-F1
#
_cell.length_a   1.000
_cell.length_b   1.000
_cell.length_c   1.000
_cell.angle_alpha   90.00
_cell.angle_beta   90.00
_cell.angle_gamma   90.00
#
_symmetry.space_group_name_H-M   'P 1'
#
loop_
_entity.id
_entity.type
_entity.pdbx_description
1 polymer ?
#
loop_
_entity_poly.entity_id
_entity_poly.type
_entity_poly.pdbx_seq_one_letter_code
_entity_poly.pdbx_strand_id
1 'polypeptide(L)'
;MTLRLHELGVFTWAEWAECLGQTIREAQAAGELEYRDSYYYHWLAALERISANKGLVTDRSLGQRQNEWDIAARNTPHGQPIEIKR
;
A
#
# COMPACT_ATOMS: atom_id res chain seq x y z
N MET A 1 6.96 -2.29 -6.01
CA MET A 1 6.04 -3.35 -5.54
C MET A 1 4.97 -3.67 -6.59
N THR A 2 4.18 -2.71 -7.05
CA THR A 2 3.13 -2.90 -8.08
C THR A 2 3.62 -3.60 -9.34
N LEU A 3 4.74 -3.15 -9.94
CA LEU A 3 5.31 -3.77 -11.14
C LEU A 3 5.63 -5.25 -10.94
N ARG A 4 6.21 -5.62 -9.79
CA ARG A 4 6.58 -7.00 -9.51
C ARG A 4 5.36 -7.92 -9.38
N LEU A 5 4.29 -7.44 -8.76
CA LEU A 5 3.04 -8.21 -8.64
C LEU A 5 2.38 -8.40 -10.02
N HIS A 6 2.43 -7.38 -10.88
CA HIS A 6 2.00 -7.51 -12.27
C HIS A 6 2.83 -8.52 -13.05
N GLU A 7 4.17 -8.46 -12.96
CA GLU A 7 5.08 -9.42 -13.61
C GLU A 7 4.84 -10.87 -13.14
N LEU A 8 4.42 -11.04 -11.89
CA LEU A 8 4.05 -12.34 -11.32
C LEU A 8 2.63 -12.78 -11.70
N GLY A 9 1.89 -11.99 -12.47
CA GLY A 9 0.53 -12.30 -12.92
C GLY A 9 -0.54 -12.21 -11.83
N VAL A 10 -0.27 -11.53 -10.71
CA VAL A 10 -1.23 -11.36 -9.61
C VAL A 10 -2.45 -10.56 -10.07
N PHE A 11 -2.23 -9.58 -10.94
CA PHE A 11 -3.27 -8.78 -11.60
C PHE A 11 -2.78 -8.30 -12.97
N THR A 12 -3.73 -7.95 -13.82
CA THR A 12 -3.50 -7.26 -15.09
C THR A 12 -3.48 -5.75 -14.90
N TRP A 13 -2.90 -5.01 -15.86
CA TRP A 13 -2.95 -3.55 -15.83
C TRP A 13 -4.38 -2.98 -15.89
N ALA A 14 -5.33 -3.70 -16.51
CA ALA A 14 -6.73 -3.28 -16.55
C ALA A 14 -7.36 -3.33 -15.14
N GLU A 15 -7.18 -4.44 -14.42
CA GLU A 15 -7.63 -4.57 -13.02
C GLU A 15 -6.97 -3.52 -12.11
N TRP A 16 -5.68 -3.24 -12.32
CA TRP A 16 -4.96 -2.20 -11.59
C TRP A 16 -5.55 -0.81 -11.83
N ALA A 17 -5.77 -0.43 -13.09
CA ALA A 17 -6.31 0.88 -13.45
C ALA A 17 -7.73 1.07 -12.90
N GLU A 18 -8.56 0.04 -12.94
CA GLU A 18 -9.90 0.06 -12.35
C GLU A 18 -9.85 0.25 -10.84
N CYS A 19 -9.03 -0.54 -10.13
CA CYS A 19 -8.86 -0.47 -8.69
C CYS A 19 -8.35 0.91 -8.25
N LEU A 20 -7.30 1.43 -8.90
CA LEU A 20 -6.73 2.74 -8.60
C LEU A 20 -7.74 3.87 -8.83
N GLY A 21 -8.46 3.82 -9.97
CA GLY A 21 -9.50 4.79 -10.28
C GLY A 21 -10.64 4.78 -9.25
N GLN A 22 -11.03 3.60 -8.76
CA GLN A 22 -12.03 3.49 -7.70
C GLN A 22 -11.54 4.09 -6.38
N THR A 23 -10.32 3.77 -5.97
CA THR A 23 -9.71 4.30 -4.74
C THR A 23 -9.62 5.84 -4.77
N ILE A 24 -9.24 6.42 -5.90
CA ILE A 24 -9.18 7.89 -6.07
C ILE A 24 -10.58 8.50 -5.95
N ARG A 25 -11.60 7.93 -6.62
CA ARG A 25 -12.98 8.44 -6.55
C ARG A 25 -13.54 8.41 -5.14
N GLU A 26 -13.27 7.34 -4.39
CA GLU A 26 -13.71 7.20 -3.00
C GLU A 26 -13.05 8.24 -2.09
N ALA A 27 -11.74 8.48 -2.25
CA ALA A 27 -11.03 9.51 -1.51
C ALA A 27 -11.54 10.93 -1.82
N GLN A 28 -11.78 11.23 -3.10
CA GLN A 28 -12.39 12.49 -3.54
C GLN A 28 -13.79 12.68 -2.93
N ALA A 29 -14.61 11.62 -2.91
CA ALA A 29 -15.93 11.65 -2.31
C ALA A 29 -15.91 11.84 -0.77
N ALA A 30 -14.84 11.38 -0.11
CA ALA A 30 -14.61 11.59 1.32
C ALA A 30 -14.12 13.01 1.67
N GLY A 31 -13.89 13.86 0.67
CA GLY A 31 -13.45 15.24 0.88
C GLY A 31 -11.96 15.38 1.20
N GLU A 32 -11.14 14.36 0.86
CA GLU A 32 -9.69 14.47 0.97
C GLU A 32 -9.19 15.55 0.00
N LEU A 33 -8.54 16.60 0.54
CA LEU A 33 -7.95 17.66 -0.28
C LEU A 33 -6.87 17.07 -1.19
N GLU A 34 -6.98 17.34 -2.49
CA GLU A 34 -5.98 16.95 -3.49
C GLU A 34 -4.67 17.73 -3.27
N TYR A 35 -3.86 17.28 -2.32
CA TYR A 35 -2.46 17.68 -2.22
C TYR A 35 -1.63 16.83 -3.18
N ARG A 36 -0.54 17.39 -3.72
CA ARG A 36 0.41 16.65 -4.58
C ARG A 36 0.90 15.34 -3.94
N ASP A 37 0.96 15.30 -2.61
CA ASP A 37 1.38 14.13 -1.84
C ASP A 37 0.31 13.01 -1.80
N SER A 38 -0.96 13.29 -2.13
CA SER A 38 -2.06 12.32 -2.10
C SER A 38 -1.93 11.23 -3.16
N TYR A 39 -1.20 11.50 -4.25
CA TYR A 39 -1.03 10.53 -5.34
C TYR A 39 -0.41 9.21 -4.85
N TYR A 40 0.66 9.29 -4.06
CA TYR A 40 1.30 8.08 -3.52
C TYR A 40 0.45 7.39 -2.46
N TYR A 41 -0.37 8.13 -1.72
CA TYR A 41 -1.35 7.54 -0.80
C TYR A 41 -2.42 6.76 -1.56
N HIS A 42 -3.01 7.32 -2.61
CA HIS A 42 -3.97 6.60 -3.44
C HIS A 42 -3.35 5.39 -4.13
N TRP A 43 -2.10 5.51 -4.59
CA TRP A 43 -1.35 4.39 -5.15
C TRP A 43 -1.16 3.26 -4.11
N LEU A 44 -0.74 3.60 -2.89
CA LEU A 44 -0.55 2.62 -1.82
C LEU A 44 -1.87 1.96 -1.41
N ALA A 45 -2.92 2.75 -1.22
CA ALA A 45 -4.25 2.25 -0.87
C ALA A 45 -4.81 1.30 -1.95
N ALA A 46 -4.63 1.62 -3.23
CA ALA A 46 -5.01 0.73 -4.32
C ALA A 46 -4.17 -0.57 -4.32
N LEU A 47 -2.88 -0.48 -4.00
CA LEU A 47 -1.98 -1.64 -3.89
C LEU A 47 -2.37 -2.57 -2.73
N GLU A 48 -2.68 -2.01 -1.57
CA GLU A 48 -3.16 -2.78 -0.42
C GLU A 48 -4.51 -3.44 -0.74
N ARG A 49 -5.45 -2.70 -1.34
CA ARG A 49 -6.77 -3.21 -1.74
C ARG A 49 -6.68 -4.36 -2.73
N ILE A 50 -5.95 -4.20 -3.83
CA ILE A 50 -5.85 -5.28 -4.84
C ILE A 50 -5.10 -6.49 -4.27
N SER A 51 -4.11 -6.29 -3.41
CA SER A 51 -3.39 -7.39 -2.74
C SER A 51 -4.30 -8.16 -1.78
N ALA A 52 -5.17 -7.46 -1.04
CA ALA A 52 -6.16 -8.07 -0.15
C ALA A 52 -7.24 -8.82 -0.94
N ASN A 53 -7.77 -8.22 -2.01
CA ASN A 53 -8.76 -8.85 -2.90
C ASN A 53 -8.22 -10.13 -3.56
N LYS A 54 -6.91 -10.19 -3.83
CA LYS A 54 -6.24 -11.38 -4.38
C LYS A 54 -5.79 -12.38 -3.29
N GLY A 55 -6.11 -12.12 -2.01
CA GLY A 55 -5.81 -13.01 -0.88
C GLY A 55 -4.34 -13.07 -0.48
N LEU A 56 -3.50 -12.14 -0.95
CA LEU A 56 -2.07 -12.10 -0.61
C LEU A 56 -1.80 -11.54 0.78
N VAL A 57 -2.71 -10.70 1.26
CA VAL A 57 -2.65 -10.06 2.57
C VAL A 57 -4.05 -9.99 3.17
N THR A 58 -4.10 -9.80 4.48
CA THR A 58 -5.30 -9.45 5.24
C THR A 58 -5.10 -8.10 5.91
N ASP A 59 -6.17 -7.38 6.22
CA ASP A 59 -6.11 -6.11 6.98
C ASP A 59 -5.34 -6.28 8.30
N ARG A 60 -5.55 -7.43 8.96
CA ARG A 60 -4.81 -7.79 10.17
C ARG A 60 -3.31 -7.89 9.91
N SER A 61 -2.89 -8.61 8.86
CA SER A 61 -1.47 -8.76 8.54
C SER A 61 -0.82 -7.46 8.07
N LEU A 62 -1.57 -6.58 7.39
CA LEU A 62 -1.11 -5.26 7.01
C LEU A 62 -0.88 -4.40 8.25
N GLY A 63 -1.88 -4.32 9.14
CA GLY A 63 -1.76 -3.57 10.40
C GLY A 63 -0.63 -4.08 11.30
N GLN A 64 -0.45 -5.41 11.39
CA GLN A 64 0.68 -5.99 12.11
C GLN A 64 2.02 -5.56 11.50
N ARG A 65 2.16 -5.64 10.17
CA ARG A 65 3.40 -5.26 9.47
C ARG A 65 3.71 -3.78 9.63
N GLN A 66 2.70 -2.91 9.56
CA GLN A 66 2.86 -1.47 9.78
C GLN A 66 3.37 -1.18 11.19
N ASN A 67 2.80 -1.83 12.21
CA ASN A 67 3.23 -1.68 13.60
C ASN A 67 4.66 -2.19 13.82
N GLU A 68 4.99 -3.37 13.30
CA GLU A 68 6.35 -3.92 13.35
C GLU A 68 7.38 -2.98 12.70
N TRP A 69 7.03 -2.39 11.56
CA TRP A 69 7.88 -1.43 10.87
C TRP A 69 8.05 -0.15 11.69
N ASP A 70 6.98 0.42 12.26
CA ASP A 70 7.04 1.62 13.10
C ASP A 70 7.91 1.41 14.35
N ILE A 71 7.77 0.24 15.00
CA ILE A 71 8.65 -0.16 16.12
C ILE A 71 10.10 -0.27 15.66
N ALA A 72 10.37 -0.91 14.51
CA ALA A 72 11.72 -1.06 14.00
C ALA A 72 12.34 0.29 13.63
N ALA A 73 11.59 1.16 12.95
CA ALA A 73 12.03 2.48 12.52
C ALA A 73 12.43 3.36 13.72
N ARG A 74 11.61 3.39 14.78
CA ARG A 74 11.91 4.16 15.99
C ARG A 74 13.13 3.67 16.76
N ASN A 75 13.43 2.38 16.68
CA ASN A 75 14.57 1.76 17.37
C ASN A 75 15.84 1.72 16.52
N THR A 76 15.79 2.15 15.25
CA THR A 76 16.93 2.15 14.34
C THR A 76 17.66 3.49 14.42
N PRO A 77 18.94 3.54 14.83
CA PRO A 77 19.72 4.76 14.81
C PRO A 77 19.83 5.34 13.40
N HIS A 78 19.91 6.67 13.28
CA HIS A 78 20.08 7.34 11.99
C HIS A 78 21.31 6.80 11.24
N GLY A 79 21.13 6.53 9.94
CA GLY A 79 22.17 5.98 9.08
C GLY A 79 22.30 4.45 9.12
N GLN A 80 21.52 3.76 9.96
CA GLN A 80 21.47 2.29 9.97
C GLN A 80 20.23 1.77 9.20
N PRO A 81 20.30 0.57 8.59
CA PRO A 81 19.15 -0.07 7.98
C PRO A 81 18.05 -0.39 9.00
N ILE A 82 16.78 -0.18 8.62
CA ILE A 82 15.64 -0.60 9.43
C ILE A 82 15.42 -2.10 9.23
N GLU A 83 15.61 -2.88 10.29
CA GLU A 83 15.38 -4.32 10.28
C GLU A 83 14.12 -4.69 11.08
N ILE A 84 13.15 -5.32 10.40
CA ILE A 84 12.01 -5.91 11.07
C ILE A 84 12.45 -7.26 11.66
N LYS A 85 12.46 -7.36 12.98
CA LYS A 85 12.75 -8.63 13.68
C LYS A 85 11.67 -9.65 13.33
N ARG A 86 12.10 -10.79 12.77
CA ARG A 86 11.23 -11.93 12.43
C ARG A 86 11.13 -12.91 13.59
#